data_AF-A0A811PLC6-F1
#
_entry.id   AF-A0A811PLC6-F1
#
_cell.length_a   1.000
_cell.length_b   1.000
_cell.length_c   1.000
_cell.angle_alpha   90.00
_cell.angle_beta   90.00
_cell.angle_gamma   90.00
#
_symmetry.space_group_name_H-M   'P 1'
#
loop_
_entity.id
_entity.type
_entity.pdbx_description
1 polymer ?
#
loop_
_entity_poly.entity_id
_entity_poly.type
_entity_poly.pdbx_seq_one_letter_code
_entity_poly.pdbx_strand_id
1 'polypeptide(L)'
;MEVEWFDHPENSSGAIGARLSADAAKELSLIILALIPLIGLNGWIQMKFIQGFSADAKMMYEEASQVANDAVSSIRTVASFSAEEKVMDLYKKKCEGPLRTGIKTGIISGIGFGVSFFLLFGVYAASFYAGARLVEDRKTTFPKVFRVFLALVMAAIEVSQSSTLTSDSSKAKSAASSIFAIVDRKSRIDPSEDAGTVALVGESGSGKSTTISLLQRFYDPDVGHILLDGVDIQKFQLRWLRQQMGLGYDTMVGERGAQLLGGQKQRVAIARAIVKDPRILLLDEATSALDAESERIV
;
A
#
# COMPACT_ATOMS: atom_id res chain seq x y z
N MET A 1 0.88 -36.27 10.41
CA MET A 1 1.97 -36.39 11.41
C MET A 1 3.34 -35.94 10.86
N GLU A 2 3.43 -35.22 9.74
CA GLU A 2 4.72 -34.75 9.18
C GLU A 2 4.91 -33.22 9.24
N VAL A 3 3.94 -32.45 9.76
CA VAL A 3 3.97 -30.98 9.71
C VAL A 3 4.61 -30.35 10.95
N GLU A 4 4.48 -30.96 12.14
CA GLU A 4 5.12 -30.49 13.39
C GLU A 4 6.65 -30.51 13.34
N TRP A 5 7.23 -31.24 12.38
CA TRP A 5 8.68 -31.28 12.20
C TRP A 5 9.25 -29.92 11.79
N PHE A 6 8.50 -29.10 11.04
CA PHE A 6 8.96 -27.78 10.59
C PHE A 6 8.75 -26.65 11.60
N ASP A 7 7.94 -26.88 12.64
CA ASP A 7 7.65 -25.87 13.68
C ASP A 7 8.79 -25.70 14.69
N HIS A 8 9.70 -26.68 14.75
CA HIS A 8 10.88 -26.60 15.61
C HIS A 8 12.00 -25.79 14.93
N PRO A 9 12.49 -24.69 15.54
CA PRO A 9 13.57 -23.88 14.95
C PRO A 9 14.87 -24.67 14.75
N GLU A 10 15.03 -25.80 15.45
CA GLU A 10 16.16 -26.72 15.32
C GLU A 10 16.17 -27.52 14.00
N ASN A 11 15.00 -27.63 13.36
CA ASN A 11 14.81 -28.29 12.07
C ASN A 11 14.77 -27.29 10.91
N SER A 12 15.05 -26.02 11.17
CA SER A 12 15.38 -25.07 10.11
C SER A 12 16.52 -25.65 9.29
N SER A 13 16.43 -25.53 7.96
CA SER A 13 17.41 -26.08 7.04
C SER A 13 18.84 -25.58 7.32
N GLY A 14 18.99 -24.41 7.95
CA GLY A 14 20.27 -23.83 8.35
C GLY A 14 20.80 -24.38 9.67
N ALA A 15 19.91 -24.69 10.61
CA ALA A 15 20.26 -25.42 11.84
C ALA A 15 20.67 -26.86 11.53
N ILE A 16 19.98 -27.51 10.57
CA ILE A 16 20.32 -28.84 10.07
C ILE A 16 21.63 -28.81 9.30
N GLY A 17 21.84 -27.81 8.43
CA GLY A 17 23.10 -27.61 7.69
C GLY A 17 24.29 -27.40 8.63
N ALA A 18 24.12 -26.60 9.68
CA ALA A 18 25.14 -26.38 10.71
C ALA A 18 25.48 -27.67 11.46
N ARG A 19 24.47 -28.45 11.90
CA ARG A 19 24.67 -29.75 12.57
C ARG A 19 25.36 -30.78 11.67
N LEU A 20 24.90 -30.95 10.42
CA LEU A 20 25.52 -31.87 9.47
C LEU A 20 27.00 -31.54 9.21
N SER A 21 27.34 -30.25 9.22
CA SER A 21 28.71 -29.80 9.02
C SER A 21 29.63 -30.08 10.23
N ALA A 22 29.09 -29.99 11.45
CA ALA A 22 29.82 -30.26 12.69
C ALA A 22 30.16 -31.76 12.87
N ASP A 23 29.26 -32.65 12.43
CA ASP A 23 29.42 -34.10 12.54
C ASP A 23 30.34 -34.70 11.45
N ALA A 24 30.42 -34.09 10.27
CA ALA A 24 31.07 -34.70 9.10
C ALA A 24 32.61 -34.75 9.16
N ALA A 25 33.28 -33.79 9.81
CA ALA A 25 34.70 -33.84 10.17
C ALA A 25 35.12 -32.59 10.96
N LYS A 26 35.71 -32.77 12.16
CA LYS A 26 36.27 -31.66 12.97
C LYS A 26 37.32 -30.82 12.21
N GLU A 27 38.07 -31.44 11.30
CA GLU A 27 39.12 -30.78 10.51
C GLU A 27 38.57 -29.89 9.39
N LEU A 28 37.46 -30.29 8.75
CA LEU A 28 36.78 -29.48 7.71
C LEU A 28 35.86 -28.42 8.34
N SER A 29 35.30 -28.71 9.51
CA SER A 29 34.49 -27.77 10.31
C SER A 29 35.23 -26.47 10.63
N LEU A 30 36.54 -26.54 10.91
CA LEU A 30 37.38 -25.35 11.13
C LEU A 30 37.49 -24.45 9.89
N ILE A 31 37.54 -25.05 8.70
CA ILE A 31 37.58 -24.32 7.42
C ILE A 31 36.23 -23.64 7.18
N ILE A 32 35.12 -24.33 7.44
CA ILE A 32 33.76 -23.77 7.35
C ILE A 32 33.60 -22.59 8.32
N LEU A 33 34.05 -22.73 9.57
CA LEU A 33 33.95 -21.68 10.58
C LEU A 33 34.69 -20.40 10.17
N ALA A 34 35.84 -20.54 9.48
CA ALA A 34 36.58 -19.41 8.93
C ALA A 34 35.88 -18.76 7.72
N LEU A 35 35.05 -19.50 6.99
CA LEU A 35 34.36 -19.04 5.78
C LEU A 35 32.99 -18.41 6.05
N ILE A 36 32.32 -18.78 7.16
CA ILE A 36 31.01 -18.22 7.57
C ILE A 36 31.04 -16.67 7.65
N PRO A 37 32.05 -16.02 8.30
CA PRO A 37 32.12 -14.56 8.34
C PRO A 37 32.26 -13.93 6.95
N LEU A 38 32.95 -14.61 6.03
CA LEU A 38 33.16 -14.11 4.67
C LEU A 38 31.85 -14.14 3.85
N ILE A 39 31.07 -15.21 4.01
CA ILE A 39 29.75 -15.35 3.37
C ILE A 39 28.75 -14.35 3.98
N GLY A 40 28.76 -14.18 5.30
CA GLY A 40 27.93 -13.20 5.99
C GLY A 40 28.25 -11.76 5.58
N LEU A 41 29.53 -11.40 5.46
CA LEU A 41 29.97 -10.09 4.98
C LEU A 41 29.51 -9.86 3.54
N ASN A 42 29.62 -10.86 2.67
CA ASN A 42 29.16 -10.79 1.28
C ASN A 42 27.64 -10.52 1.21
N GLY A 43 26.85 -11.29 1.98
CA GLY A 43 25.40 -11.11 2.06
C GLY A 43 24.98 -9.74 2.61
N TRP A 44 25.70 -9.23 3.62
CA TRP A 44 25.44 -7.90 4.18
C TRP A 44 25.75 -6.77 3.19
N ILE A 45 26.87 -6.86 2.46
CA ILE A 45 27.23 -5.91 1.40
C ILE A 45 26.12 -5.90 0.32
N GLN A 46 25.72 -7.07 -0.15
CA GLN A 46 24.67 -7.22 -1.16
C GLN A 46 23.34 -6.60 -0.70
N MET A 47 22.96 -6.80 0.56
CA MET A 47 21.74 -6.22 1.16
C MET A 47 21.78 -4.69 1.22
N LYS A 48 22.90 -4.10 1.65
CA LYS A 48 23.08 -2.64 1.68
C LYS A 48 22.95 -2.01 0.29
N PHE A 49 23.47 -2.68 -0.73
CA PHE A 49 23.37 -2.20 -2.12
C PHE A 49 21.93 -2.28 -2.68
N ILE A 50 21.19 -3.36 -2.41
CA ILE A 50 19.80 -3.51 -2.88
C ILE A 50 18.87 -2.49 -2.21
N GLN A 51 18.96 -2.34 -0.88
CA GLN A 51 18.06 -1.45 -0.14
C GLN A 51 18.38 0.04 -0.37
N GLY A 52 19.66 0.42 -0.43
CA GLY A 52 20.06 1.81 -0.68
C GLY A 52 19.61 2.32 -2.04
N PHE A 53 19.76 1.49 -3.10
CA PHE A 53 19.37 1.87 -4.45
C PHE A 53 17.86 2.10 -4.60
N SER A 54 17.03 1.23 -4.01
CA SER A 54 15.57 1.34 -4.16
C SER A 54 14.98 2.56 -3.47
N ALA A 55 15.57 3.02 -2.36
CA ALA A 55 15.07 4.17 -1.61
C ALA A 55 15.42 5.50 -2.31
N ASP A 56 16.67 5.65 -2.75
CA ASP A 56 17.14 6.88 -3.40
C ASP A 56 16.52 7.08 -4.79
N ALA A 57 16.32 5.99 -5.55
CA ALA A 57 15.62 6.05 -6.82
C ALA A 57 14.18 6.56 -6.63
N LYS A 58 13.45 6.05 -5.62
CA LYS A 58 12.07 6.43 -5.37
C LYS A 58 11.93 7.93 -5.07
N MET A 59 12.76 8.47 -4.18
CA MET A 59 12.74 9.90 -3.86
C MET A 59 13.10 10.78 -5.07
N MET A 60 14.09 10.38 -5.86
CA MET A 60 14.52 11.13 -7.06
C MET A 60 13.44 11.19 -8.14
N TYR A 61 12.63 10.14 -8.29
CA TYR A 61 11.52 10.11 -9.25
C TYR A 61 10.26 10.83 -8.76
N GLU A 62 10.12 11.04 -7.44
CA GLU A 62 8.94 11.66 -6.85
C GLU A 62 8.73 13.10 -7.37
N GLU A 63 9.79 13.90 -7.42
CA GLU A 63 9.72 15.27 -7.92
C GLU A 63 9.39 15.38 -9.41
N ALA A 64 9.83 14.41 -10.23
CA ALA A 64 9.51 14.35 -11.65
C ALA A 64 8.06 13.90 -11.85
N SER A 65 7.62 12.91 -11.06
CA SER A 65 6.26 12.40 -11.09
C SER A 65 5.23 13.43 -10.62
N GLN A 66 5.56 14.26 -9.63
CA GLN A 66 4.72 15.39 -9.22
C GLN A 66 4.52 16.39 -10.36
N VAL A 67 5.59 16.78 -11.07
CA VAL A 67 5.48 17.71 -12.22
C VAL A 67 4.59 17.14 -13.33
N ALA A 68 4.68 15.83 -13.59
CA ALA A 68 3.80 15.19 -14.55
C ALA A 68 2.34 15.17 -14.07
N ASN A 69 2.10 14.88 -12.78
CA ASN A 69 0.76 14.90 -12.20
C ASN A 69 0.12 16.29 -12.26
N ASP A 70 0.87 17.34 -11.91
CA ASP A 70 0.38 18.72 -11.95
C ASP A 70 0.01 19.13 -13.38
N ALA A 71 0.83 18.75 -14.37
CA ALA A 71 0.59 19.02 -15.78
C ALA A 71 -0.66 18.32 -16.31
N VAL A 72 -0.87 17.04 -15.96
CA VAL A 72 -2.02 16.25 -16.41
C VAL A 72 -3.30 16.70 -15.71
N SER A 73 -3.24 16.95 -14.40
CA SER A 73 -4.35 17.47 -13.60
C SER A 73 -4.86 18.81 -14.16
N SER A 74 -3.94 19.67 -14.57
CA SER A 74 -4.24 20.99 -15.11
C SER A 74 -4.10 21.08 -16.62
N ILE A 75 -4.35 19.99 -17.36
CA ILE A 75 -4.09 19.91 -18.81
C ILE A 75 -4.78 21.00 -19.62
N ARG A 76 -6.00 21.41 -19.21
CA ARG A 76 -6.74 22.49 -19.87
C ARG A 76 -6.04 23.84 -19.72
N THR A 77 -5.42 24.08 -18.57
CA THR A 77 -4.63 25.29 -18.31
C THR A 77 -3.35 25.26 -19.14
N VAL A 78 -2.62 24.15 -19.16
CA VAL A 78 -1.39 24.01 -19.96
C VAL A 78 -1.67 24.23 -21.45
N ALA A 79 -2.76 23.64 -21.96
CA ALA A 79 -3.20 23.82 -23.35
C ALA A 79 -3.65 25.25 -23.64
N SER A 80 -4.33 25.92 -22.69
CA SER A 80 -4.74 27.32 -22.85
C SER A 80 -3.57 28.30 -22.98
N PHE A 81 -2.42 27.95 -22.40
CA PHE A 81 -1.17 28.70 -22.52
C PHE A 81 -0.25 28.18 -23.64
N SER A 82 -0.67 27.15 -24.38
CA SER A 82 0.14 26.44 -25.39
C SER A 82 1.54 26.09 -24.87
N ALA A 83 1.60 25.64 -23.62
CA ALA A 83 2.84 25.41 -22.88
C ALA A 83 3.22 23.91 -22.82
N GLU A 84 2.59 23.05 -23.61
CA GLU A 84 2.78 21.60 -23.58
C GLU A 84 4.24 21.22 -23.81
N GLU A 85 4.88 21.82 -24.82
CA GLU A 85 6.28 21.57 -25.15
C GLU A 85 7.21 22.00 -24.00
N LYS A 86 6.93 23.16 -23.39
CA LYS A 86 7.71 23.69 -22.27
C LYS A 86 7.59 22.84 -21.00
N VAL A 87 6.41 22.29 -20.74
CA VAL A 87 6.16 21.37 -19.63
C VAL A 87 6.86 20.02 -19.88
N MET A 88 6.83 19.53 -21.12
CA MET A 88 7.53 18.30 -21.51
C MET A 88 9.05 18.43 -21.34
N ASP A 89 9.63 19.57 -21.76
CA ASP A 89 11.06 19.85 -21.56
C ASP A 89 11.43 19.96 -20.08
N LEU A 90 10.57 20.58 -19.26
CA LEU A 90 10.78 20.66 -17.81
C LEU A 90 10.78 19.26 -17.17
N TYR A 91 9.84 18.39 -17.57
CA TYR A 91 9.80 17.00 -17.12
C TYR A 91 11.05 16.24 -17.53
N LYS A 92 11.45 16.33 -18.81
CA LYS A 92 12.66 15.68 -19.33
C LYS A 92 13.91 16.10 -18.56
N LYS A 93 14.06 17.41 -18.31
CA LYS A 93 15.18 17.96 -17.53
C LYS A 93 15.17 17.44 -16.09
N LYS A 94 14.01 17.33 -15.45
CA LYS A 94 13.89 16.71 -14.12
C LYS A 94 14.25 15.23 -14.13
N CYS A 95 13.97 14.50 -15.22
CA CYS A 95 14.33 13.09 -15.35
C CYS A 95 15.83 12.84 -15.62
N GLU A 96 16.59 13.83 -16.10
CA GLU A 96 18.03 13.66 -16.35
C GLU A 96 18.85 13.39 -15.08
N GLY A 97 18.47 14.01 -13.95
CA GLY A 97 19.09 13.78 -12.65
C GLY A 97 18.96 12.33 -12.19
N PRO A 98 17.73 11.81 -12.04
CA PRO A 98 17.45 10.40 -11.75
C PRO A 98 18.11 9.45 -12.75
N LEU A 99 18.11 9.78 -14.05
CA LEU A 99 18.73 8.95 -15.08
C LEU A 99 20.26 8.84 -14.87
N ARG A 100 20.96 9.95 -14.67
CA ARG A 100 22.42 9.93 -14.44
C ARG A 100 22.79 9.24 -13.14
N THR A 101 22.04 9.49 -12.07
CA THR A 101 22.22 8.81 -10.77
C THR A 101 21.94 7.32 -10.91
N GLY A 102 20.91 6.94 -11.66
CA GLY A 102 20.56 5.56 -11.99
C GLY A 102 21.68 4.85 -12.75
N ILE A 103 22.25 5.47 -13.77
CA ILE A 103 23.40 4.91 -14.53
C ILE A 103 24.62 4.72 -13.63
N LYS A 104 25.01 5.75 -12.86
CA LYS A 104 26.17 5.66 -11.95
C LYS A 104 25.99 4.56 -10.91
N THR A 105 24.82 4.52 -10.28
CA THR A 105 24.52 3.53 -9.25
C THR A 105 24.37 2.13 -9.84
N GLY A 106 23.83 2.02 -11.05
CA GLY A 106 23.80 0.78 -11.84
C GLY A 106 25.20 0.21 -12.07
N ILE A 107 26.15 1.03 -12.51
CA ILE A 107 27.55 0.61 -12.70
C ILE A 107 28.20 0.20 -11.37
N ILE A 108 28.05 1.01 -10.31
CA ILE A 108 28.61 0.71 -9.00
C ILE A 108 28.04 -0.59 -8.45
N SER A 109 26.72 -0.78 -8.55
CA SER A 109 26.04 -2.00 -8.11
C SER A 109 26.46 -3.21 -8.93
N GLY A 110 26.61 -3.08 -10.25
CA GLY A 110 27.09 -4.15 -11.14
C GLY A 110 28.52 -4.59 -10.82
N ILE A 111 29.44 -3.65 -10.61
CA ILE A 111 30.82 -3.96 -10.18
C ILE A 111 30.80 -4.62 -8.80
N GLY A 112 30.03 -4.07 -7.85
CA GLY A 112 29.87 -4.65 -6.51
C GLY A 112 29.36 -6.09 -6.56
N PHE A 113 28.37 -6.37 -7.40
CA PHE A 113 27.84 -7.71 -7.62
C PHE A 113 28.87 -8.64 -8.26
N GLY A 114 29.59 -8.17 -9.29
CA GLY A 114 30.65 -8.95 -9.93
C GLY A 114 31.78 -9.34 -8.96
N VAL A 115 32.26 -8.40 -8.15
CA VAL A 115 33.28 -8.66 -7.12
C VAL A 115 32.75 -9.63 -6.05
N SER A 116 31.51 -9.45 -5.63
CA SER A 116 30.84 -10.33 -4.66
C SER A 116 30.76 -11.79 -5.14
N PHE A 117 30.40 -12.00 -6.42
CA PHE A 117 30.36 -13.33 -7.03
C PHE A 117 31.76 -13.91 -7.26
N PHE A 118 32.73 -13.09 -7.65
CA PHE A 118 34.12 -13.53 -7.79
C PHE A 118 34.69 -14.03 -6.46
N LEU A 119 34.48 -13.29 -5.36
CA LEU A 119 34.90 -13.71 -4.03
C LEU A 119 34.20 -15.00 -3.58
N LEU A 120 32.90 -15.13 -3.84
CA LEU A 120 32.13 -16.33 -3.51
C LEU A 120 32.68 -17.58 -4.23
N PHE A 121 32.88 -17.49 -5.55
CA PHE A 121 33.46 -18.61 -6.31
C PHE A 121 34.92 -18.87 -5.93
N GLY A 122 35.68 -17.84 -5.58
CA GLY A 122 37.03 -17.97 -5.02
C GLY A 122 37.04 -18.78 -3.72
N VAL A 123 36.11 -18.52 -2.82
CA VAL A 123 35.92 -19.32 -1.59
C VAL A 123 35.60 -20.77 -1.92
N TYR A 124 34.70 -21.03 -2.88
CA TYR A 124 34.36 -22.39 -3.29
C TYR A 124 35.56 -23.12 -3.89
N ALA A 125 36.33 -22.46 -4.77
CA ALA A 125 37.54 -23.01 -5.35
C ALA A 125 38.59 -23.35 -4.27
N ALA A 126 38.83 -22.44 -3.32
CA ALA A 126 39.74 -22.67 -2.20
C ALA A 126 39.27 -23.83 -1.29
N SER A 127 37.95 -23.93 -1.07
CA SER A 127 37.35 -25.00 -0.27
C SER A 127 37.55 -26.37 -0.93
N PHE A 128 37.32 -26.47 -2.24
CA PHE A 128 37.58 -27.70 -2.99
C PHE A 128 39.08 -28.03 -3.07
N TYR A 129 39.94 -27.04 -3.24
CA TYR A 129 41.38 -27.23 -3.27
C TYR A 129 41.93 -27.75 -1.93
N ALA A 130 41.51 -27.12 -0.83
CA ALA A 130 41.85 -27.59 0.51
C ALA A 130 41.28 -28.99 0.77
N GLY A 131 40.01 -29.22 0.42
CA GLY A 131 39.36 -30.53 0.54
C GLY A 131 40.10 -31.62 -0.24
N ALA A 132 40.54 -31.33 -1.47
CA ALA A 132 41.31 -32.27 -2.28
C ALA A 132 42.65 -32.64 -1.61
N ARG A 133 43.37 -31.65 -1.06
CA ARG A 133 44.63 -31.88 -0.35
C ARG A 133 44.45 -32.69 0.94
N LEU A 134 43.35 -32.48 1.69
CA LEU A 134 43.02 -33.31 2.85
C LEU A 134 42.64 -34.76 2.49
N VAL A 135 42.13 -34.99 1.28
CA VAL A 135 41.85 -36.34 0.76
C VAL A 135 43.16 -37.03 0.34
N GLU A 136 44.09 -36.28 -0.27
CA GLU A 136 45.43 -36.76 -0.64
C GLU A 136 46.25 -37.20 0.59
N ASP A 137 46.21 -36.41 1.67
CA ASP A 137 46.84 -36.73 2.97
C ASP A 137 46.18 -37.93 3.71
N ARG A 138 45.16 -38.58 3.13
CA ARG A 138 44.34 -39.67 3.73
C ARG A 138 43.65 -39.31 5.05
N LYS A 139 43.50 -38.02 5.36
CA LYS A 139 42.80 -37.55 6.57
C LYS A 139 41.28 -37.56 6.41
N THR A 140 40.79 -37.39 5.18
CA THR A 140 39.36 -37.35 4.88
C THR A 140 39.00 -38.14 3.62
N THR A 141 37.71 -38.41 3.41
CA THR A 141 37.19 -39.09 2.22
C THR A 141 36.37 -38.12 1.39
N PHE A 142 36.39 -38.25 0.06
CA PHE A 142 35.64 -37.40 -0.87
C PHE A 142 34.15 -37.19 -0.49
N PRO A 143 33.36 -38.20 -0.08
CA PRO A 143 31.96 -38.00 0.30
C PRO A 143 31.78 -37.09 1.52
N LYS A 144 32.74 -37.07 2.46
CA LYS A 144 32.68 -36.19 3.64
C LYS A 144 32.94 -34.74 3.26
N VAL A 145 33.94 -34.50 2.40
CA VAL A 145 34.23 -33.18 1.83
C VAL A 145 33.03 -32.65 1.05
N PHE A 146 32.41 -33.49 0.22
CA PHE A 146 31.26 -33.11 -0.59
C PHE A 146 30.01 -32.79 0.25
N ARG A 147 29.72 -33.56 1.30
CA ARG A 147 28.62 -33.26 2.24
C ARG A 147 28.79 -31.92 2.95
N VAL A 148 30.01 -31.65 3.41
CA VAL A 148 30.39 -30.37 4.04
C VAL A 148 30.16 -29.20 3.07
N PHE A 149 30.62 -29.34 1.82
CA PHE A 149 30.41 -28.33 0.79
C PHE A 149 28.91 -28.08 0.53
N LEU A 150 28.12 -29.15 0.38
CA LEU A 150 26.69 -29.04 0.12
C LEU A 150 25.94 -28.34 1.27
N ALA A 151 26.31 -28.65 2.52
CA ALA A 151 25.77 -27.98 3.70
C ALA A 151 26.12 -26.48 3.73
N LEU A 152 27.34 -26.12 3.35
CA LEU A 152 27.82 -24.73 3.29
C LEU A 152 27.07 -23.92 2.21
N VAL A 153 26.81 -24.51 1.04
CA VAL A 153 26.02 -23.86 -0.02
C VAL A 153 24.58 -23.64 0.43
N MET A 154 23.95 -24.62 1.08
CA MET A 154 22.58 -24.48 1.60
C MET A 154 22.49 -23.38 2.67
N ALA A 155 23.44 -23.33 3.61
CA ALA A 155 23.50 -22.28 4.61
C ALA A 155 23.66 -20.87 3.99
N ALA A 156 24.47 -20.73 2.93
CA ALA A 156 24.64 -19.46 2.23
C ALA A 156 23.34 -19.00 1.53
N ILE A 157 22.61 -19.93 0.89
CA ILE A 157 21.32 -19.66 0.24
C ILE A 157 20.28 -19.21 1.26
N GLU A 158 20.26 -19.79 2.45
CA GLU A 158 19.33 -19.39 3.51
C GLU A 158 19.61 -18.04 4.12
N VAL A 159 20.87 -17.71 4.37
CA VAL A 159 21.24 -16.37 4.85
C VAL A 159 20.78 -15.31 3.84
N SER A 160 20.89 -15.61 2.54
CA SER A 160 20.39 -14.76 1.47
C SER A 160 18.85 -14.66 1.46
N GLN A 161 18.11 -15.77 1.56
CA GLN A 161 16.64 -15.74 1.57
C GLN A 161 16.05 -15.17 2.87
N SER A 162 16.70 -15.35 4.01
CA SER A 162 16.26 -14.77 5.29
C SER A 162 16.30 -13.23 5.27
N SER A 163 17.10 -12.64 4.37
CA SER A 163 17.16 -11.19 4.19
C SER A 163 15.87 -10.60 3.57
N THR A 164 15.19 -11.34 2.69
CA THR A 164 13.93 -10.87 2.07
C THR A 164 12.78 -10.90 3.08
N LEU A 165 12.72 -11.94 3.92
CA LEU A 165 11.73 -12.07 5.00
C LEU A 165 11.79 -10.94 6.04
N THR A 166 12.98 -10.39 6.29
CA THR A 166 13.15 -9.24 7.19
C THR A 166 12.45 -7.98 6.66
N SER A 167 12.45 -7.78 5.33
CA SER A 167 11.81 -6.63 4.69
C SER A 167 10.29 -6.71 4.68
N ASP A 168 9.72 -7.92 4.64
CA ASP A 168 8.27 -8.11 4.71
C ASP A 168 7.76 -7.96 6.14
N SER A 169 8.55 -8.40 7.11
CA SER A 169 8.26 -8.21 8.53
C SER A 169 8.16 -6.73 8.93
N SER A 170 9.02 -5.87 8.38
CA SER A 170 8.97 -4.43 8.66
C SER A 170 7.74 -3.75 8.03
N LYS A 171 7.39 -4.13 6.80
CA LYS A 171 6.15 -3.66 6.13
C LYS A 171 4.90 -4.09 6.89
N ALA A 172 4.84 -5.34 7.34
CA ALA A 172 3.70 -5.87 8.09
C ALA A 172 3.48 -5.09 9.40
N LYS A 173 4.56 -4.78 10.14
CA LYS A 173 4.48 -3.94 11.36
C LYS A 173 3.93 -2.54 11.05
N SER A 174 4.38 -1.91 9.97
CA SER A 174 3.90 -0.59 9.57
C SER A 174 2.42 -0.59 9.14
N ALA A 175 1.95 -1.65 8.49
CA ALA A 175 0.54 -1.79 8.13
C ALA A 175 -0.33 -1.96 9.39
N ALA A 176 0.11 -2.78 10.34
CA ALA A 176 -0.58 -3.00 11.60
C ALA A 176 -0.74 -1.70 12.41
N SER A 177 0.30 -0.87 12.51
CA SER A 177 0.22 0.41 13.23
C SER A 177 -0.83 1.36 12.66
N SER A 178 -0.98 1.41 11.33
CA SER A 178 -1.99 2.26 10.68
C SER A 178 -3.41 1.79 10.98
N ILE A 179 -3.63 0.47 11.10
CA ILE A 179 -4.93 -0.10 11.46
C ILE A 179 -5.30 0.29 12.89
N PHE A 180 -4.39 0.10 13.85
CA PHE A 180 -4.66 0.43 15.25
C PHE A 180 -4.92 1.93 15.48
N ALA A 181 -4.26 2.81 14.73
CA ALA A 181 -4.49 4.25 14.81
C ALA A 181 -5.92 4.68 14.46
N ILE A 182 -6.62 3.93 13.61
CA ILE A 182 -8.03 4.19 13.24
C ILE A 182 -8.98 3.61 14.29
N VAL A 183 -8.70 2.39 14.75
CA VAL A 183 -9.55 1.66 15.69
C VAL A 183 -9.67 2.38 17.03
N ASP A 184 -8.61 3.06 17.49
CA ASP A 184 -8.56 3.63 18.84
C ASP A 184 -9.06 5.10 18.95
N ARG A 185 -9.71 5.67 17.93
CA ARG A 185 -10.13 7.09 17.91
C ARG A 185 -11.55 7.35 18.48
N LYS A 186 -11.75 8.42 19.29
CA LYS A 186 -13.07 8.85 19.87
C LYS A 186 -13.67 10.14 19.25
N SER A 187 -15.01 10.31 19.32
CA SER A 187 -15.86 11.31 18.59
C SER A 187 -16.46 12.48 19.41
N ARG A 188 -16.92 13.58 18.75
CA ARG A 188 -17.34 14.90 19.34
C ARG A 188 -18.81 15.42 19.12
N ILE A 189 -19.74 14.75 18.42
CA ILE A 189 -21.16 15.22 18.23
C ILE A 189 -22.13 14.37 19.09
N ASP A 190 -23.06 15.01 19.85
CA ASP A 190 -24.00 14.35 20.80
C ASP A 190 -25.50 14.43 20.34
N PRO A 191 -26.11 13.30 19.96
CA PRO A 191 -27.39 13.23 19.23
C PRO A 191 -28.65 12.80 20.05
N SER A 192 -29.13 13.56 21.04
CA SER A 192 -30.20 13.10 21.97
C SER A 192 -31.46 14.02 22.23
N GLU A 193 -31.87 14.96 21.36
CA GLU A 193 -33.19 15.69 21.41
C GLU A 193 -34.05 15.53 20.10
N ASP A 194 -35.40 15.46 20.18
CA ASP A 194 -36.22 14.73 19.17
C ASP A 194 -37.29 15.48 18.28
N ALA A 195 -37.65 16.79 18.38
CA ALA A 195 -38.63 17.39 17.42
C ALA A 195 -38.50 18.91 17.11
N GLY A 196 -38.29 19.28 15.83
CA GLY A 196 -38.29 20.66 15.32
C GLY A 196 -37.87 20.79 13.85
N THR A 197 -38.17 21.94 13.20
CA THR A 197 -37.65 22.25 11.86
C THR A 197 -36.28 22.89 11.97
N VAL A 198 -35.24 22.20 11.50
CA VAL A 198 -33.84 22.68 11.56
C VAL A 198 -33.42 23.18 10.18
N ALA A 199 -33.07 24.47 10.10
CA ALA A 199 -32.53 25.08 8.89
C ALA A 199 -31.00 25.19 8.99
N LEU A 200 -30.30 24.58 8.03
CA LEU A 200 -28.84 24.64 7.95
C LEU A 200 -28.43 25.75 6.96
N VAL A 201 -28.10 26.94 7.49
CA VAL A 201 -27.71 28.12 6.68
C VAL A 201 -26.20 28.34 6.75
N GLY A 202 -25.58 28.66 5.62
CA GLY A 202 -24.16 28.98 5.55
C GLY A 202 -23.73 29.35 4.13
N GLU A 203 -22.53 29.88 3.97
CA GLU A 203 -21.97 30.21 2.65
C GLU A 203 -21.71 28.97 1.79
N SER A 204 -21.60 29.14 0.47
CA SER A 204 -21.28 28.02 -0.43
C SER A 204 -19.98 27.33 0.00
N GLY A 205 -19.97 26.00 0.07
CA GLY A 205 -18.83 25.22 0.58
C GLY A 205 -18.80 25.00 2.10
N SER A 206 -19.77 25.53 2.86
CA SER A 206 -19.85 25.35 4.33
C SER A 206 -20.25 23.95 4.80
N GLY A 207 -20.43 22.98 3.88
CA GLY A 207 -20.76 21.58 4.22
C GLY A 207 -22.24 21.25 4.37
N LYS A 208 -23.15 22.08 3.84
CA LYS A 208 -24.61 21.85 3.94
C LYS A 208 -25.05 20.53 3.29
N SER A 209 -24.70 20.34 2.02
CA SER A 209 -25.01 19.10 1.28
C SER A 209 -24.27 17.88 1.84
N THR A 210 -23.07 18.07 2.39
CA THR A 210 -22.32 17.00 3.06
C THR A 210 -23.04 16.49 4.30
N THR A 211 -23.70 17.37 5.06
CA THR A 211 -24.50 17.00 6.24
C THR A 211 -25.68 16.11 5.84
N ILE A 212 -26.33 16.42 4.72
CA ILE A 212 -27.44 15.63 4.15
C ILE A 212 -26.96 14.24 3.67
N SER A 213 -25.76 14.14 3.09
CA SER A 213 -25.18 12.85 2.68
C SER A 213 -24.82 11.92 3.85
N LEU A 214 -24.47 12.51 4.99
CA LEU A 214 -24.19 11.78 6.23
C LEU A 214 -25.47 11.28 6.90
N LEU A 215 -26.53 12.10 6.95
CA LEU A 215 -27.84 11.69 7.47
C LEU A 215 -28.45 10.51 6.69
N GLN A 216 -28.21 10.45 5.38
CA GLN A 216 -28.70 9.37 4.51
C GLN A 216 -27.85 8.11 4.51
N ARG A 217 -26.76 8.09 5.28
CA ARG A 217 -25.73 7.03 5.26
C ARG A 217 -25.26 6.73 3.84
N PHE A 218 -24.90 7.77 3.09
CA PHE A 218 -24.01 7.61 1.94
C PHE A 218 -22.56 7.59 2.38
N TYR A 219 -22.30 8.33 3.45
CA TYR A 219 -21.06 8.35 4.19
C TYR A 219 -21.44 8.28 5.66
N ASP A 220 -20.54 7.75 6.47
CA ASP A 220 -20.70 7.72 7.92
C ASP A 220 -19.83 8.83 8.51
N PRO A 221 -20.23 9.47 9.63
CA PRO A 221 -19.48 10.59 10.19
C PRO A 221 -18.12 10.13 10.70
N ASP A 222 -17.07 10.83 10.28
CA ASP A 222 -15.72 10.58 10.78
C ASP A 222 -15.61 10.85 12.29
N VAL A 223 -16.42 11.78 12.80
CA VAL A 223 -16.49 12.17 14.21
C VAL A 223 -17.93 12.51 14.58
N GLY A 224 -18.53 11.74 15.47
CA GLY A 224 -19.88 11.90 16.00
C GLY A 224 -20.69 10.61 15.96
N HIS A 225 -21.93 10.67 16.43
CA HIS A 225 -22.99 9.72 16.07
C HIS A 225 -24.16 10.54 15.55
N ILE A 226 -24.84 10.00 14.57
CA ILE A 226 -26.10 10.56 14.10
C ILE A 226 -27.15 9.58 14.61
N LEU A 227 -27.79 9.92 15.73
CA LEU A 227 -28.88 9.11 16.24
C LEU A 227 -30.19 9.62 15.62
N LEU A 228 -31.11 8.68 15.46
CA LEU A 228 -32.49 8.90 15.13
C LEU A 228 -33.32 8.32 16.27
N ASP A 229 -34.05 9.18 16.99
CA ASP A 229 -34.81 8.84 18.20
C ASP A 229 -33.95 8.12 19.27
N GLY A 230 -32.71 8.60 19.49
CA GLY A 230 -31.73 8.00 20.40
C GLY A 230 -31.12 6.67 19.93
N VAL A 231 -31.50 6.19 18.73
CA VAL A 231 -31.02 4.95 18.12
C VAL A 231 -30.25 5.25 16.85
N ASP A 232 -29.04 4.73 16.74
CA ASP A 232 -28.17 5.05 15.62
C ASP A 232 -28.82 4.69 14.27
N ILE A 233 -28.81 5.66 13.35
CA ILE A 233 -29.26 5.49 11.97
C ILE A 233 -28.62 4.27 11.29
N GLN A 234 -27.48 3.81 11.79
CA GLN A 234 -26.76 2.65 11.28
C GLN A 234 -27.40 1.29 11.57
N LYS A 235 -28.06 1.18 12.72
CA LYS A 235 -28.66 -0.07 13.21
C LYS A 235 -29.93 -0.44 12.46
N PHE A 236 -30.58 0.56 11.91
CA PHE A 236 -31.66 0.34 11.01
C PHE A 236 -31.14 -0.29 9.71
N GLN A 237 -31.92 -1.22 9.15
CA GLN A 237 -31.65 -1.72 7.81
C GLN A 237 -31.56 -0.54 6.86
N LEU A 238 -30.50 -0.47 6.07
CA LEU A 238 -30.19 0.67 5.19
C LEU A 238 -31.36 1.01 4.25
N ARG A 239 -32.08 -0.02 3.78
CA ARG A 239 -33.32 0.14 3.01
C ARG A 239 -34.46 0.75 3.83
N TRP A 240 -34.66 0.28 5.06
CA TRP A 240 -35.69 0.79 5.97
C TRP A 240 -35.39 2.23 6.39
N LEU A 241 -34.14 2.55 6.69
CA LEU A 241 -33.70 3.90 7.08
C LEU A 241 -33.95 4.91 5.94
N ARG A 242 -33.47 4.58 4.74
CA ARG A 242 -33.73 5.40 3.55
C ARG A 242 -35.20 5.39 3.14
N GLN A 243 -36.04 4.50 3.69
CA GLN A 243 -37.49 4.52 3.49
C GLN A 243 -38.17 5.51 4.43
N GLN A 244 -37.68 5.68 5.66
CA GLN A 244 -38.17 6.69 6.60
C GLN A 244 -37.77 8.13 6.23
N MET A 245 -36.77 8.28 5.36
CA MET A 245 -36.34 9.56 4.79
C MET A 245 -36.81 9.75 3.34
N GLY A 246 -37.34 10.93 3.03
CA GLY A 246 -37.61 11.33 1.65
C GLY A 246 -36.48 12.19 1.11
N LEU A 247 -35.75 11.69 0.10
CA LEU A 247 -34.86 12.51 -0.71
C LEU A 247 -35.41 12.61 -2.13
N GLY A 248 -35.40 13.82 -2.68
CA GLY A 248 -35.90 14.07 -4.02
C GLY A 248 -35.04 13.52 -5.16
N TYR A 249 -33.76 13.20 -4.98
CA TYR A 249 -32.84 13.28 -6.14
C TYR A 249 -32.11 12.02 -6.62
N ASP A 250 -32.31 10.82 -6.05
CA ASP A 250 -31.56 9.63 -6.50
C ASP A 250 -32.41 8.54 -7.16
N THR A 251 -32.87 8.80 -8.38
CA THR A 251 -33.15 7.72 -9.34
C THR A 251 -32.62 8.14 -10.69
N MET A 252 -31.77 7.32 -11.30
CA MET A 252 -31.19 7.57 -12.62
C MET A 252 -32.28 7.85 -13.65
N VAL A 253 -32.39 9.12 -14.03
CA VAL A 253 -32.96 9.55 -15.30
C VAL A 253 -31.80 10.13 -16.10
N GLY A 254 -31.25 9.32 -17.02
CA GLY A 254 -30.00 9.56 -17.76
C GLY A 254 -28.82 8.90 -17.03
N GLU A 255 -28.16 7.89 -17.58
CA GLU A 255 -27.29 7.98 -18.77
C GLU A 255 -27.65 7.04 -19.94
N ARG A 256 -28.81 6.39 -19.92
CA ARG A 256 -29.31 5.55 -21.04
C ARG A 256 -30.79 5.78 -21.42
N GLY A 257 -31.38 6.93 -21.08
CA GLY A 257 -32.79 7.29 -21.38
C GLY A 257 -33.03 8.79 -21.61
N ALA A 258 -34.28 9.20 -21.86
CA ALA A 258 -34.66 10.59 -22.17
C ALA A 258 -34.38 11.56 -20.99
N GLN A 259 -33.75 12.70 -21.29
CA GLN A 259 -33.37 13.72 -20.31
C GLN A 259 -34.55 14.64 -19.96
N LEU A 260 -34.83 14.83 -18.66
CA LEU A 260 -35.82 15.77 -18.13
C LEU A 260 -35.18 17.12 -17.74
N LEU A 261 -35.94 18.22 -17.85
CA LEU A 261 -35.54 19.57 -17.39
C LEU A 261 -35.39 19.62 -15.86
N GLY A 262 -34.57 20.55 -15.33
CA GLY A 262 -34.30 20.70 -13.89
C GLY A 262 -35.56 20.79 -13.02
N GLY A 263 -36.47 21.72 -13.34
CA GLY A 263 -37.75 21.86 -12.64
C GLY A 263 -38.73 20.69 -12.81
N GLN A 264 -38.64 19.94 -13.92
CA GLN A 264 -39.43 18.72 -14.12
C GLN A 264 -38.90 17.56 -13.29
N LYS A 265 -37.57 17.38 -13.22
CA LYS A 265 -36.92 16.44 -12.31
C LYS A 265 -37.30 16.73 -10.86
N GLN A 266 -37.36 18.01 -10.52
CA GLN A 266 -37.73 18.47 -9.19
C GLN A 266 -39.22 18.26 -8.84
N ARG A 267 -40.16 18.57 -9.74
CA ARG A 267 -41.59 18.27 -9.49
C ARG A 267 -41.85 16.77 -9.37
N VAL A 268 -41.16 15.94 -10.17
CA VAL A 268 -41.24 14.47 -10.07
C VAL A 268 -40.63 13.97 -8.75
N ALA A 269 -39.53 14.58 -8.30
CA ALA A 269 -38.88 14.32 -7.03
C ALA A 269 -39.79 14.63 -5.83
N ILE A 270 -40.42 15.81 -5.83
CA ILE A 270 -41.36 16.26 -4.80
C ILE A 270 -42.61 15.38 -4.79
N ALA A 271 -43.21 15.10 -5.96
CA ALA A 271 -44.36 14.20 -6.06
C ALA A 271 -44.04 12.80 -5.50
N ARG A 272 -42.82 12.29 -5.74
CA ARG A 272 -42.37 11.01 -5.19
C ARG A 272 -42.16 11.06 -3.68
N ALA A 273 -41.66 12.16 -3.13
CA ALA A 273 -41.51 12.34 -1.70
C ALA A 273 -42.88 12.42 -1.00
N ILE A 274 -43.85 13.15 -1.57
CA ILE A 274 -45.24 13.24 -1.07
C ILE A 274 -45.92 11.87 -1.07
N VAL A 275 -45.77 11.09 -2.15
CA VAL A 275 -46.35 9.72 -2.23
C VAL A 275 -45.71 8.75 -1.23
N LYS A 276 -44.46 8.99 -0.80
CA LYS A 276 -43.73 8.12 0.13
C LYS A 276 -44.04 8.41 1.61
N ASP A 277 -44.61 9.58 1.92
CA ASP A 277 -45.01 10.03 3.26
C ASP A 277 -43.96 9.75 4.37
N PRO A 278 -42.74 10.31 4.26
CA PRO A 278 -41.64 10.00 5.17
C PRO A 278 -41.74 10.77 6.50
N ARG A 279 -41.22 10.16 7.58
CA ARG A 279 -41.13 10.79 8.90
C ARG A 279 -40.10 11.93 8.95
N ILE A 280 -39.07 11.88 8.11
CA ILE A 280 -38.01 12.89 8.00
C ILE A 280 -37.91 13.33 6.54
N LEU A 281 -38.06 14.63 6.29
CA LEU A 281 -37.95 15.23 4.96
C LEU A 281 -36.70 16.10 4.87
N LEU A 282 -35.81 15.79 3.91
CA LEU A 282 -34.58 16.53 3.67
C LEU A 282 -34.69 17.27 2.34
N LEU A 283 -34.53 18.59 2.37
CA LEU A 283 -34.59 19.46 1.20
C LEU A 283 -33.22 20.12 0.99
N ASP A 284 -32.49 19.68 -0.04
CA ASP A 284 -31.23 20.32 -0.45
C ASP A 284 -31.52 21.26 -1.64
N GLU A 285 -31.33 22.56 -1.43
CA GLU A 285 -31.46 23.62 -2.44
C GLU A 285 -32.67 23.50 -3.40
N ALA A 286 -33.88 23.31 -2.88
CA ALA A 286 -35.10 23.12 -3.66
C ALA A 286 -35.59 24.36 -4.47
N THR A 287 -34.75 25.37 -4.71
CA THR A 287 -35.07 26.50 -5.59
C THR A 287 -33.91 26.89 -6.52
N SER A 288 -32.73 26.26 -6.40
CA SER A 288 -31.53 26.68 -7.15
C SER A 288 -31.55 26.32 -8.65
N ALA A 289 -32.46 25.42 -9.07
CA ALA A 289 -32.56 24.91 -10.44
C ALA A 289 -33.91 25.19 -11.13
N LEU A 290 -34.74 26.08 -10.58
CA LEU A 290 -36.05 26.46 -11.11
C LEU A 290 -35.98 27.77 -11.93
N ASP A 291 -36.72 27.82 -13.03
CA ASP A 291 -37.00 29.05 -13.76
C ASP A 291 -38.11 29.86 -13.05
N ALA A 292 -38.08 31.19 -13.19
CA ALA A 292 -38.96 32.11 -12.46
C ALA A 292 -40.48 31.86 -12.65
N GLU A 293 -40.87 31.16 -13.73
CA GLU A 293 -42.25 30.74 -13.98
C GLU A 293 -42.64 29.49 -13.15
N SER A 294 -41.72 28.55 -12.95
CA SER A 294 -41.94 27.35 -12.13
C SER A 294 -41.87 27.62 -10.62
N GLU A 295 -41.16 28.67 -10.20
CA GLU A 295 -41.01 29.07 -8.80
C GLU A 295 -42.32 29.61 -8.18
N ARG A 296 -43.25 30.11 -9.00
CA ARG A 296 -44.55 30.65 -8.55
C ARG A 296 -45.61 29.60 -8.22
N ILE A 297 -45.38 28.33 -8.58
CA ILE A 297 -46.37 27.25 -8.47
C ILE A 297 -46.02 26.25 -7.35
N VAL A 298 -44.82 26.36 -6.75
CA VAL A 298 -44.35 25.58 -5.60
C VAL A 298 -44.45 26.43 -4.34
#